data_AF-A0A545TVN3-F1
#
_entry.id   AF-A0A545TVN3-F1
#
_cell.length_a   1.000
_cell.length_b   1.000
_cell.length_c   1.000
_cell.angle_alpha   90.00
_cell.angle_beta   90.00
_cell.angle_gamma   90.00
#
_symmetry.space_group_name_H-M   'P 1'
#
loop_
_entity.id
_entity.type
_entity.pdbx_description
1 polymer ?
#
loop_
_entity_poly.entity_id
_entity_poly.type
_entity_poly.pdbx_seq_one_letter_code
_entity_poly.pdbx_strand_id
1 'polypeptide(L)'
;MQTSISDAISTLEELLSSLDNAYWEAATMERKDLFYDIISAVNHELSELAKLSVQDHNLEYEPITVELREAGTKLSNLRKLLDECVLRSRTATKLEALLSDAIALASDR
;
A
#
# COMPACT_ATOMS: atom_id res chain seq x y z
N MET A 1 0.88 -18.20 5.68
CA MET A 1 1.13 -17.56 6.98
C MET A 1 0.12 -16.45 7.09
N GLN A 2 -0.68 -16.42 8.15
CA GLN A 2 -1.53 -15.26 8.43
C GLN A 2 -0.62 -14.12 8.85
N THR A 3 -0.88 -12.92 8.32
CA THR A 3 -0.12 -11.71 8.64
C THR A 3 -0.71 -11.10 9.90
N SER A 4 0.12 -10.79 10.90
CA SER A 4 -0.37 -10.12 12.11
C SER A 4 -0.66 -8.65 11.82
N ILE A 5 -1.44 -8.00 12.68
CA ILE A 5 -1.67 -6.55 12.60
C ILE A 5 -0.36 -5.77 12.63
N SER A 6 0.61 -6.18 13.45
CA SER A 6 1.95 -5.55 13.48
C SER A 6 2.68 -5.64 12.14
N ASP A 7 2.66 -6.83 11.53
CA ASP A 7 3.32 -7.09 10.26
C ASP A 7 2.64 -6.30 9.13
N ALA A 8 1.31 -6.22 9.17
CA ALA A 8 0.51 -5.42 8.23
C ALA A 8 0.80 -3.92 8.37
N ILE A 9 0.83 -3.38 9.59
CA ILE A 9 1.21 -1.98 9.84
C ILE A 9 2.60 -1.70 9.25
N SER A 10 3.58 -2.53 9.57
CA SER A 10 4.97 -2.37 9.06
C SER A 10 5.01 -2.38 7.53
N THR A 11 4.28 -3.31 6.91
CA THR A 11 4.19 -3.43 5.45
C THR A 11 3.53 -2.21 4.82
N LEU A 12 2.45 -1.71 5.41
CA LEU A 12 1.72 -0.53 4.93
C LEU A 12 2.54 0.76 5.10
N GLU A 13 3.30 0.91 6.19
CA GLU A 13 4.23 2.04 6.37
C GLU A 13 5.37 2.01 5.34
N GLU A 14 5.96 0.85 5.07
CA GLU A 14 6.99 0.69 4.05
C GLU A 14 6.47 0.96 2.63
N LEU A 15 5.24 0.50 2.35
CA LEU A 15 4.53 0.78 1.11
C LEU A 15 4.28 2.28 0.96
N LEU A 16 3.75 2.94 2.00
CA LEU A 16 3.46 4.37 2.01
C LEU A 16 4.71 5.19 1.66
N SER A 17 5.83 4.92 2.33
CA SER A 17 7.10 5.59 2.04
C SER A 17 7.57 5.37 0.60
N SER A 18 7.35 4.17 0.05
CA SER A 18 7.73 3.86 -1.33
C SER A 18 6.80 4.52 -2.36
N LEU A 19 5.50 4.62 -2.05
CA LEU A 19 4.53 5.34 -2.87
C LEU A 19 4.79 6.85 -2.88
N ASP A 20 5.17 7.45 -1.75
CA ASP A 20 5.56 8.88 -1.69
C ASP A 20 6.75 9.18 -2.61
N ASN A 21 7.76 8.31 -2.61
CA ASN A 21 8.90 8.44 -3.52
C ASN A 21 8.43 8.34 -4.99
N ALA A 22 7.59 7.36 -5.31
CA ALA A 22 7.04 7.18 -6.65
C ALA A 22 6.14 8.36 -7.08
N TYR A 23 5.37 8.95 -6.17
CA TYR A 23 4.58 10.15 -6.39
C TYR A 23 5.46 11.32 -6.83
N TRP A 24 6.59 11.55 -6.16
CA TRP A 24 7.54 12.60 -6.55
C TRP A 24 8.20 12.32 -7.89
N GLU A 25 8.49 11.05 -8.20
CA GLU A 25 9.10 10.63 -9.46
C GLU A 25 8.14 10.58 -10.65
N ALA A 26 6.83 10.54 -10.41
CA ALA A 26 5.82 10.50 -11.45
C ALA A 26 5.90 11.74 -12.37
N ALA A 27 5.96 11.49 -13.68
CA ALA A 27 6.16 12.51 -14.70
C ALA A 27 4.87 13.27 -15.10
N THR A 28 3.69 12.73 -14.81
CA THR A 28 2.39 13.31 -15.21
C THR A 28 1.49 13.52 -14.01
N MET A 29 0.59 14.50 -14.12
CA MET A 29 -0.41 14.79 -13.08
C MET A 29 -1.32 13.59 -12.82
N GLU A 30 -1.76 12.90 -13.88
CA GLU A 30 -2.62 11.72 -13.79
C GLU A 30 -1.98 10.58 -12.98
N ARG A 31 -0.66 10.37 -13.12
CA ARG A 31 0.08 9.37 -12.33
C ARG A 31 0.20 9.81 -10.88
N LYS A 32 0.43 11.09 -10.63
CA LYS A 32 0.46 11.66 -9.28
C LYS A 32 -0.88 11.47 -8.58
N ASP A 33 -1.99 11.69 -9.28
CA ASP A 33 -3.34 11.45 -8.74
C ASP A 33 -3.54 9.97 -8.39
N LEU A 34 -3.11 9.04 -9.26
CA LEU A 34 -3.16 7.60 -8.98
C LEU A 34 -2.36 7.24 -7.71
N PHE A 35 -1.14 7.75 -7.56
CA PHE A 35 -0.33 7.50 -6.36
C PHE A 35 -0.98 8.12 -5.12
N TYR A 36 -1.49 9.35 -5.22
CA TYR A 36 -2.11 10.05 -4.10
C TYR A 36 -3.39 9.37 -3.61
N ASP A 37 -4.20 8.84 -4.52
CA ASP A 37 -5.41 8.07 -4.20
C ASP A 37 -5.05 6.82 -3.38
N ILE A 38 -4.01 6.08 -3.78
CA ILE A 38 -3.52 4.91 -3.03
C ILE A 38 -2.91 5.31 -1.69
N ILE A 39 -2.08 6.36 -1.66
CA ILE A 39 -1.47 6.93 -0.44
C ILE A 39 -2.56 7.31 0.57
N SER A 40 -3.65 7.92 0.09
CA SER A 40 -4.77 8.34 0.94
C SER A 40 -5.49 7.14 1.55
N ALA A 41 -5.74 6.09 0.76
CA ALA A 41 -6.34 4.85 1.24
C ALA A 41 -5.47 4.15 2.30
N VAL A 42 -4.16 4.04 2.06
CA VAL A 42 -3.21 3.42 3.00
C VAL A 42 -3.12 4.23 4.31
N ASN A 43 -3.09 5.56 4.24
CA ASN A 43 -3.10 6.41 5.44
C ASN A 43 -4.40 6.28 6.24
N HIS A 44 -5.54 6.14 5.58
CA HIS A 44 -6.82 5.91 6.24
C HIS A 44 -6.77 4.58 7.02
N GLU A 45 -6.31 3.50 6.38
CA GLU A 45 -6.16 2.22 7.06
C GLU A 45 -5.23 2.31 8.27
N LEU A 46 -4.02 2.87 8.09
CA LEU A 46 -3.07 3.04 9.19
C LEU A 46 -3.66 3.85 10.35
N SER A 47 -4.50 4.84 10.04
CA SER A 47 -5.20 5.64 11.06
C SER A 47 -6.25 4.82 11.81
N GLU A 48 -6.95 3.87 11.16
CA GLU A 48 -7.85 2.95 11.84
C GLU A 48 -7.08 1.92 12.69
N LEU A 49 -5.98 1.37 12.15
CA LEU A 49 -5.13 0.42 12.88
C LEU A 49 -4.48 1.06 14.11
N ALA A 50 -4.11 2.34 14.04
CA ALA A 50 -3.57 3.10 15.18
C ALA A 50 -4.58 3.29 16.32
N LYS A 51 -5.89 3.08 16.08
CA LYS A 51 -6.92 3.11 17.13
C LYS A 51 -7.03 1.79 17.90
N LEU A 52 -6.45 0.71 17.38
CA LEU A 52 -6.46 -0.59 18.04
C LEU A 52 -5.52 -0.58 19.25
N SER A 53 -5.76 -1.50 20.18
CA SER A 53 -4.85 -1.66 21.32
C SER A 53 -3.55 -2.30 20.84
N VAL A 54 -2.41 -1.90 21.40
CA VAL A 54 -1.12 -2.59 21.17
C VAL A 54 -1.19 -4.07 21.56
N GLN A 55 -2.12 -4.47 22.42
CA GLN A 55 -2.36 -5.88 22.75
C GLN A 55 -2.97 -6.67 21.59
N ASP A 56 -3.74 -5.99 20.73
CA ASP A 56 -4.40 -6.57 19.56
C ASP A 56 -3.42 -6.76 18.39
N HIS A 57 -2.23 -6.19 18.46
CA HIS A 57 -1.22 -6.21 17.40
C HIS A 57 -0.70 -7.60 17.00
N ASN A 58 -0.94 -8.62 17.84
CA ASN A 58 -0.61 -10.02 17.54
C ASN A 58 -1.76 -10.78 16.87
N LEU A 59 -2.94 -10.16 16.77
CA LEU A 59 -4.10 -10.76 16.10
C LEU A 59 -3.88 -10.77 14.59
N GLU A 60 -4.69 -11.58 13.91
CA GLU A 60 -4.73 -11.65 12.46
C GLU A 60 -5.23 -10.33 11.90
N TYR A 61 -4.55 -9.83 10.86
CA TYR A 61 -4.94 -8.62 10.18
C TYR A 61 -6.07 -8.87 9.18
N GLU A 62 -7.09 -8.03 9.24
CA GLU A 62 -8.13 -7.91 8.23
C GLU A 62 -8.29 -6.43 7.85
N PRO A 63 -8.49 -6.10 6.55
CA PRO A 63 -8.72 -4.72 6.13
C PRO A 63 -9.94 -4.11 6.80
N ILE A 64 -9.72 -3.03 7.55
CA ILE A 64 -10.78 -2.32 8.28
C ILE A 64 -11.54 -1.41 7.31
N THR A 65 -10.81 -0.67 6.48
CA THR A 65 -11.37 0.31 5.55
C THR A 65 -11.85 -0.34 4.25
N VAL A 66 -12.85 0.30 3.62
CA VAL A 66 -13.33 -0.13 2.29
C VAL A 66 -12.37 0.40 1.23
N GLU A 67 -11.81 1.58 1.47
CA GLU A 67 -10.86 2.29 0.63
C GLU A 67 -9.61 1.45 0.37
N LEU A 68 -9.06 0.77 1.37
CA LEU A 68 -7.92 -0.13 1.16
C LEU A 68 -8.31 -1.36 0.33
N ARG A 69 -9.50 -1.92 0.57
CA ARG A 69 -10.04 -3.05 -0.21
C ARG A 69 -10.17 -2.67 -1.69
N GLU A 70 -10.74 -1.49 -1.97
CA GLU A 70 -10.84 -0.94 -3.32
C GLU A 70 -9.46 -0.61 -3.92
N ALA A 71 -8.53 -0.11 -3.08
CA ALA A 71 -7.16 0.13 -3.48
C ALA A 71 -6.44 -1.16 -3.90
N GLY A 72 -6.83 -2.35 -3.44
CA GLY A 72 -6.30 -3.63 -3.92
C GLY A 72 -6.35 -3.78 -5.45
N THR A 73 -7.43 -3.33 -6.09
CA THR A 73 -7.54 -3.33 -7.56
C THR A 73 -6.62 -2.27 -8.19
N LYS A 74 -6.51 -1.10 -7.56
CA LYS A 74 -5.63 0.00 -8.02
C LYS A 74 -4.15 -0.38 -7.90
N LEU A 75 -3.76 -1.04 -6.81
CA LEU A 75 -2.42 -1.60 -6.56
C LEU A 75 -2.07 -2.65 -7.61
N SER A 76 -3.01 -3.53 -7.95
CA SER A 76 -2.84 -4.54 -9.00
C SER A 76 -2.63 -3.92 -10.38
N ASN A 77 -3.34 -2.84 -10.69
CA ASN A 77 -3.16 -2.09 -11.93
C ASN A 77 -1.83 -1.31 -11.93
N LEU A 78 -1.49 -0.68 -10.81
CA LEU A 78 -0.22 0.03 -10.63
C LEU A 78 0.98 -0.90 -10.84
N ARG A 79 0.91 -2.14 -10.33
CA ARG A 79 1.98 -3.15 -10.52
C ARG A 79 2.24 -3.44 -12.00
N LYS A 80 1.22 -3.40 -12.85
CA LYS A 80 1.37 -3.63 -14.31
C LYS A 80 1.97 -2.42 -15.03
N LEU A 81 1.76 -1.23 -14.50
CA LEU A 81 2.19 0.04 -15.10
C LEU A 81 3.48 0.57 -14.47
N LEU A 82 4.10 -0.19 -13.57
CA LEU A 82 5.15 0.27 -12.69
C LEU A 82 6.41 0.70 -13.46
N ASP A 83 6.78 -0.08 -14.47
CA ASP A 83 7.90 0.21 -15.38
C ASP A 83 7.68 1.49 -16.21
N GLU A 84 6.42 1.84 -16.47
CA GLU A 84 6.09 3.05 -17.21
C GLU A 84 5.97 4.27 -16.29
N CYS A 85 5.54 4.06 -15.04
CA CYS A 85 5.22 5.10 -14.06
C CYS A 85 6.43 5.58 -13.24
N VAL A 86 7.40 4.71 -12.97
CA VAL A 86 8.54 4.98 -12.07
C VAL A 86 9.84 5.04 -12.88
N LEU A 87 10.48 6.21 -12.91
CA LEU A 87 11.69 6.44 -13.71
C LEU A 87 12.95 5.79 -13.10
N ARG A 88 13.01 5.60 -11.77
CA ARG A 88 14.16 4.95 -11.11
C ARG A 88 13.91 3.46 -10.91
N SER A 89 14.75 2.64 -11.53
CA SER A 89 14.75 1.19 -11.40
C SER A 89 14.78 0.68 -9.96
N ARG A 90 15.51 1.36 -9.04
CA ARG A 90 15.55 0.98 -7.62
C ARG A 90 14.21 1.17 -6.91
N THR A 91 13.51 2.26 -7.19
CA THR A 91 12.18 2.56 -6.61
C THR A 91 11.17 1.56 -7.17
N ALA A 92 11.26 1.27 -8.47
CA ALA A 92 10.41 0.29 -9.14
C ALA A 92 10.53 -1.12 -8.52
N THR A 93 11.74 -1.66 -8.39
CA THR A 93 11.93 -3.01 -7.81
C THR A 93 11.46 -3.10 -6.37
N LYS A 94 11.69 -2.06 -5.56
CA LYS A 94 11.21 -2.04 -4.17
C LYS A 94 9.67 -2.00 -4.10
N LEU A 95 9.07 -1.14 -4.92
CA LEU A 95 7.62 -0.97 -4.95
C LEU A 95 6.93 -2.24 -5.48
N GLU A 96 7.51 -2.93 -6.48
CA GLU A 96 6.96 -4.18 -7.01
C GLU A 96 6.84 -5.28 -5.95
N ALA A 97 7.86 -5.43 -5.10
CA ALA A 97 7.84 -6.37 -3.97
C ALA A 97 6.73 -5.99 -2.98
N LEU A 98 6.72 -4.73 -2.52
CA LEU A 98 5.75 -4.23 -1.54
C LEU A 98 4.31 -4.25 -2.06
N LEU A 99 4.10 -4.02 -3.36
CA LEU A 99 2.77 -4.11 -3.97
C LEU A 99 2.22 -5.53 -3.90
N SER A 100 3.08 -6.55 -4.05
CA SER A 100 2.63 -7.94 -3.98
C SER A 100 2.15 -8.29 -2.58
N ASP A 101 2.85 -7.82 -1.55
CA ASP A 101 2.46 -8.00 -0.15
C ASP A 101 1.19 -7.20 0.18
N ALA A 102 1.12 -5.94 -0.26
CA ALA A 102 -0.04 -5.09 -0.04
C ALA A 102 -1.31 -5.58 -0.75
N ILE A 103 -1.19 -6.15 -1.95
CA ILE A 103 -2.32 -6.77 -2.65
C ILE A 103 -2.82 -7.99 -1.88
N ALA A 104 -1.92 -8.78 -1.29
CA ALA A 104 -2.29 -9.92 -0.47
C ALA A 104 -2.98 -9.50 0.83
N LEU A 105 -2.61 -8.35 1.41
CA LEU A 105 -3.29 -7.77 2.57
C LEU A 105 -4.67 -7.20 2.22
N ALA A 106 -4.79 -6.49 1.10
CA ALA A 106 -6.02 -5.83 0.69
C ALA A 106 -7.07 -6.78 0.08
N SER A 107 -6.63 -7.92 -0.45
CA SER A 107 -7.50 -8.95 -1.02
C SER A 107 -7.96 -9.89 0.08
N ASP A 108 -9.12 -9.56 0.66
CA ASP A 108 -9.91 -10.44 1.52
C ASP A 108 -10.05 -11.83 0.86
N ARG A 109 -9.81 -12.90 1.62
CA ARG A 109 -9.93 -14.27 1.14
C ARG A 109 -11.01 -15.02 1.89
#